data_AF-A0A9X1KT40-F1
#
_entry.id   AF-A0A9X1KT40-F1
#
_cell.length_a   1.000
_cell.length_b   1.000
_cell.length_c   1.000
_cell.angle_alpha   90.00
_cell.angle_beta   90.00
_cell.angle_gamma   90.00
#
_symmetry.space_group_name_H-M   'P 1'
#
loop_
_entity.id
_entity.type
_entity.pdbx_description
1 polymer ?
#
loop_
_entity_poly.entity_id
_entity_poly.type
_entity_poly.pdbx_seq_one_letter_code
_entity_poly.pdbx_strand_id
1 'polypeptide(L)'
;PVLMSGLEVLVKRPELVTTTVADNLHVTRTKTTQIKKAYNDASFRFEYRDKKVTSPNLKTAQLTNTLKDAITPINSYKKLLDARVKWPLGIRKPPKENFLTAMAYPDIPEPSYKYLLDIDEEFLLPNLRLIPPNTLSLLRTNQKFIEAYLMGLNHEMGRELLWREFPTDMRGSYFRQFWDVAGFVTPDTTPKDAENLKDIEPIHTWPGNSRLGRHNKRDKEGDSEQLVFVIKGDLLRNFPNTVIYAQKALKDGSERKIRVEMTEAQFKKEVRFPLYQAEIKPEIKLLGFDLTIEEASAEVHTPGFTDKQGWFFVIAEVPGEPHFGMDVSYNPNQPATFSWNDLSWQNFDEHMKFVRSDVIPGNATSGAVFIPPNDSKAGIWGKSSADMASILFQRPVMVAIHATEMLDVDIPTRGFATPLTMTTLRSFVRSNVNV
;
A
#
# COMPACT_ATOMS: atom_id res chain seq x y z
N PRO A 1 -26.50 66.85 58.21
CA PRO A 1 -26.73 65.83 59.25
C PRO A 1 -27.19 64.50 58.62
N VAL A 2 -26.36 63.47 58.79
CA VAL A 2 -26.67 62.02 58.67
C VAL A 2 -26.88 61.48 57.24
N LEU A 3 -26.25 60.41 56.75
CA LEU A 3 -25.07 59.57 57.08
C LEU A 3 -24.86 58.63 55.86
N MET A 4 -23.60 58.33 55.51
CA MET A 4 -23.05 57.10 54.84
C MET A 4 -23.66 56.61 53.51
N SER A 5 -22.94 56.12 52.50
CA SER A 5 -21.75 55.25 52.40
C SER A 5 -21.22 55.41 50.95
N GLY A 6 -19.92 55.35 50.65
CA GLY A 6 -19.13 54.13 50.52
C GLY A 6 -18.35 54.15 49.18
N LEU A 7 -17.27 53.36 49.10
CA LEU A 7 -16.50 52.92 47.92
C LEU A 7 -15.39 53.83 47.35
N GLU A 8 -14.14 53.48 47.70
CA GLU A 8 -12.95 53.66 46.87
C GLU A 8 -13.04 52.76 45.63
N VAL A 9 -12.83 53.33 44.43
CA VAL A 9 -12.55 52.57 43.19
C VAL A 9 -11.46 53.29 42.39
N LEU A 10 -10.29 52.66 42.30
CA LEU A 10 -9.24 52.98 41.33
C LEU A 10 -9.68 52.55 39.93
N VAL A 11 -9.94 53.50 39.02
CA VAL A 11 -10.20 53.21 37.59
C VAL A 11 -9.10 53.81 36.70
N LYS A 12 -8.48 52.93 35.93
CA LYS A 12 -7.46 53.15 34.89
C LYS A 12 -7.91 54.14 33.81
N ARG A 13 -6.98 55.00 33.38
CA ARG A 13 -7.08 55.89 32.19
C ARG A 13 -6.92 55.10 30.88
N PRO A 14 -7.53 55.57 29.78
CA PRO A 14 -6.91 55.47 28.44
C PRO A 14 -6.57 56.86 27.86
N GLU A 15 -5.38 56.96 27.26
CA GLU A 15 -4.85 58.17 26.61
C GLU A 15 -5.43 58.38 25.20
N LEU A 16 -5.68 59.66 24.88
CA LEU A 16 -6.12 60.13 23.57
C LEU A 16 -4.91 60.23 22.62
N VAL A 17 -4.92 59.49 21.51
CA VAL A 17 -3.88 59.57 20.46
C VAL A 17 -4.17 60.75 19.53
N THR A 18 -3.15 61.58 19.34
CA THR A 18 -3.10 62.78 18.51
C THR A 18 -3.06 62.46 17.01
N THR A 19 -3.71 63.33 16.24
CA THR A 19 -3.79 63.33 14.77
C THR A 19 -2.53 63.87 14.07
N THR A 20 -2.42 63.48 12.79
CA THR A 20 -1.60 64.02 11.68
C THR A 20 -0.10 63.78 11.69
N VAL A 21 0.34 62.77 10.94
CA VAL A 21 1.74 62.61 10.49
C VAL A 21 1.86 63.13 9.06
N ALA A 22 2.82 64.04 8.86
CA ALA A 22 3.18 64.62 7.58
C ALA A 22 3.65 63.56 6.57
N ASP A 23 3.20 63.69 5.32
CA ASP A 23 3.73 62.92 4.19
C ASP A 23 5.20 63.27 3.96
N ASN A 24 6.09 62.42 4.47
CA ASN A 24 7.52 62.59 4.37
C ASN A 24 7.98 62.53 2.89
N LEU A 25 8.81 63.48 2.45
CA LEU A 25 9.48 63.55 1.13
C LEU A 25 10.06 62.22 0.63
N HIS A 26 10.41 61.34 1.57
CA HIS A 26 10.91 60.01 1.29
C HIS A 26 9.88 59.08 0.62
N VAL A 27 8.61 59.20 0.99
CA VAL A 27 7.48 58.42 0.44
C VAL A 27 7.15 58.88 -0.98
N THR A 28 7.27 60.18 -1.27
CA THR A 28 7.07 60.73 -2.62
C THR A 28 8.19 60.30 -3.56
N ARG A 29 9.44 60.27 -3.07
CA ARG A 29 10.58 59.76 -3.85
C ARG A 29 10.44 58.28 -4.19
N THR A 30 10.01 57.45 -3.25
CA THR A 30 9.81 56.02 -3.51
C THR A 30 8.68 55.79 -4.51
N LYS A 31 7.54 56.47 -4.38
CA LYS A 31 6.45 56.42 -5.38
C LYS A 31 6.91 56.87 -6.77
N THR A 32 7.64 57.97 -6.86
CA THR A 32 8.15 58.46 -8.16
C THR A 32 9.13 57.48 -8.79
N THR A 33 9.96 56.82 -7.98
CA THR A 33 10.88 55.77 -8.45
C THR A 33 10.12 54.55 -8.96
N GLN A 34 9.06 54.13 -8.25
CA GLN A 34 8.21 53.02 -8.67
C GLN A 34 7.44 53.33 -9.96
N ILE A 35 6.91 54.56 -10.12
CA ILE A 35 6.25 54.99 -11.35
C ILE A 35 7.21 55.01 -12.52
N LYS A 36 8.45 55.51 -12.34
CA LYS A 36 9.48 55.46 -13.39
C LYS A 36 9.86 54.03 -13.78
N LYS A 37 9.92 53.12 -12.80
CA LYS A 37 10.18 51.70 -13.05
C LYS A 37 9.04 51.05 -13.85
N ALA A 38 7.80 51.30 -13.44
CA ALA A 38 6.61 50.81 -14.14
C ALA A 38 6.48 51.40 -15.56
N TYR A 39 6.84 52.67 -15.77
CA TYR A 39 6.85 53.28 -17.10
C TYR A 39 7.92 52.67 -18.02
N ASN A 40 9.09 52.33 -17.49
CA ASN A 40 10.11 51.61 -18.24
C ASN A 40 9.67 50.18 -18.59
N ASP A 41 9.02 49.48 -17.65
CA ASP A 41 8.49 48.13 -17.89
C ASP A 41 7.32 48.14 -18.89
N ALA A 42 6.50 49.20 -18.91
CA ALA A 42 5.35 49.35 -19.82
C ALA A 42 5.70 49.94 -21.20
N SER A 43 6.96 50.31 -21.46
CA SER A 43 7.37 50.83 -22.76
C SER A 43 7.55 49.69 -23.78
N PHE A 44 6.42 49.15 -24.27
CA PHE A 44 6.31 48.15 -25.35
C PHE A 44 7.08 48.50 -26.63
N ARG A 45 7.52 49.76 -26.79
CA ARG A 45 8.36 50.19 -27.94
C ARG A 45 9.80 49.68 -27.90
N PHE A 46 10.29 49.12 -26.79
CA PHE A 46 11.62 48.51 -26.74
C PHE A 46 11.66 47.04 -27.19
N GLU A 47 10.51 46.35 -27.26
CA GLU A 47 10.43 44.95 -27.69
C GLU A 47 10.60 44.77 -29.21
N TYR A 48 10.36 45.83 -30.00
CA TYR A 48 10.47 45.84 -31.47
C TYR A 48 11.83 46.34 -31.99
N ARG A 49 12.91 46.15 -31.23
CA ARG A 49 14.25 46.21 -31.83
C ARG A 49 14.62 44.81 -32.29
N ASP A 50 14.93 44.66 -33.57
CA ASP A 50 15.58 43.45 -34.08
C ASP A 50 16.70 43.05 -33.13
N LYS A 51 16.63 41.81 -32.63
CA LYS A 51 17.61 41.25 -31.71
C LYS A 51 18.97 41.36 -32.40
N LYS A 52 19.78 42.32 -31.97
CA LYS A 52 21.13 42.55 -32.52
C LYS A 52 21.88 41.23 -32.40
N VAL A 53 22.09 40.55 -33.53
CA VAL A 53 22.83 39.28 -33.56
C VAL A 53 24.25 39.63 -33.14
N THR A 54 24.56 39.37 -31.87
CA THR A 54 25.91 39.48 -31.37
C THR A 54 26.71 38.37 -32.03
N SER A 55 27.82 38.73 -32.70
CA SER A 55 28.77 37.75 -33.21
C SER A 55 29.08 36.75 -32.10
N PRO A 56 29.12 35.44 -32.38
CA PRO A 56 29.35 34.44 -31.34
C PRO A 56 30.64 34.79 -30.61
N ASN A 57 30.51 35.18 -29.34
CA ASN A 57 31.66 35.48 -28.51
C ASN A 57 32.32 34.14 -28.23
N LEU A 58 33.38 33.82 -28.98
CA LEU A 58 34.22 32.66 -28.73
C LEU A 58 34.73 32.80 -27.29
N LYS A 59 34.18 31.98 -26.39
CA LYS A 59 34.61 31.93 -24.99
C LYS A 59 35.99 31.28 -24.94
N THR A 60 37.00 32.03 -25.38
CA THR A 60 38.38 31.56 -25.54
C THR A 60 38.88 30.91 -24.26
N ALA A 61 38.56 31.46 -23.08
CA ALA A 61 38.88 30.84 -21.80
C ALA A 61 38.32 29.42 -21.62
N GLN A 62 37.07 29.17 -22.03
CA GLN A 62 36.48 27.82 -21.99
C GLN A 62 37.18 26.92 -23.00
N LEU A 63 37.42 27.42 -24.22
CA LEU A 63 38.10 26.66 -25.26
C LEU A 63 39.52 26.25 -24.84
N THR A 64 40.25 27.14 -24.18
CA THR A 64 41.60 26.87 -23.66
C THR A 64 41.55 25.81 -22.57
N ASN A 65 40.55 25.83 -21.68
CA ASN A 65 40.39 24.80 -20.65
C ASN A 65 40.02 23.45 -21.28
N THR A 66 39.09 23.43 -22.24
CA THR A 66 38.72 22.20 -22.98
C THR A 66 39.90 21.63 -23.76
N LEU A 67 40.71 22.48 -24.40
CA LEU A 67 41.92 22.06 -25.09
C LEU A 67 42.98 21.55 -24.12
N LYS A 68 43.21 22.23 -22.99
CA LYS A 68 44.13 21.75 -21.95
C LYS A 68 43.69 20.38 -21.42
N ASP A 69 42.42 20.21 -21.09
CA ASP A 69 41.87 18.92 -20.63
C ASP A 69 41.98 17.82 -21.69
N ALA A 70 41.76 18.16 -22.96
CA ALA A 70 41.92 17.24 -24.08
C ALA A 70 43.39 16.84 -24.28
N ILE A 71 44.32 17.79 -24.18
CA ILE A 71 45.77 17.59 -24.38
C ILE A 71 46.43 16.93 -23.16
N THR A 72 45.80 16.95 -21.97
CA THR A 72 46.36 16.26 -20.81
C THR A 72 46.73 14.81 -21.17
N PRO A 73 47.99 14.38 -20.96
CA PRO A 73 48.48 13.10 -21.47
C PRO A 73 47.63 11.92 -21.00
N ILE A 74 47.08 11.97 -19.78
CA ILE A 74 46.28 10.89 -19.22
C ILE A 74 44.93 10.70 -19.95
N ASN A 75 44.28 11.78 -20.38
CA ASN A 75 43.02 11.72 -21.11
C ASN A 75 43.23 11.38 -22.58
N SER A 76 44.27 11.97 -23.20
CA SER A 76 44.70 11.64 -24.55
C SER A 76 45.14 10.18 -24.69
N TYR A 77 45.91 9.65 -23.74
CA TYR A 77 46.36 8.26 -23.74
C TYR A 77 45.20 7.27 -23.59
N LYS A 78 44.22 7.56 -22.72
CA LYS A 78 43.01 6.75 -22.60
C LYS A 78 42.23 6.68 -23.92
N LYS A 79 42.01 7.83 -24.58
CA LYS A 79 41.33 7.88 -25.89
C LYS A 79 42.10 7.13 -26.98
N LEU A 80 43.44 7.24 -26.98
CA LEU A 80 44.29 6.50 -27.92
C LEU A 80 44.21 5.00 -27.67
N LEU A 81 44.30 4.56 -26.41
CA LEU A 81 44.20 3.16 -26.03
C LEU A 81 42.82 2.59 -26.41
N ASP A 82 41.74 3.33 -26.13
CA ASP A 82 40.38 2.97 -26.55
C ASP A 82 40.24 2.82 -28.08
N ALA A 83 40.93 3.66 -28.86
CA ALA A 83 40.91 3.58 -30.33
C ALA A 83 41.82 2.47 -30.88
N ARG A 84 42.89 2.11 -30.17
CA ARG A 84 43.89 1.13 -30.61
C ARG A 84 43.54 -0.30 -30.18
N VAL A 85 42.83 -0.48 -29.07
CA VAL A 85 42.34 -1.79 -28.63
C VAL A 85 41.19 -2.21 -29.56
N LYS A 86 41.53 -2.99 -30.59
CA LYS A 86 40.56 -3.69 -31.43
C LYS A 86 40.13 -4.96 -30.71
N TRP A 87 38.85 -5.05 -30.39
CA TRP A 87 38.29 -6.26 -29.78
C TRP A 87 38.15 -7.34 -30.85
N PRO A 88 38.51 -8.61 -30.54
CA PRO A 88 38.26 -9.75 -31.42
C PRO A 88 36.79 -9.80 -31.86
N LEU A 89 36.53 -10.30 -33.07
CA LEU A 89 35.17 -10.53 -33.56
C LEU A 89 34.40 -11.38 -32.54
N GLY A 90 33.28 -10.86 -32.03
CA GLY A 90 32.46 -11.50 -31.01
C GLY A 90 32.59 -10.90 -29.60
N ILE A 91 33.66 -10.14 -29.30
CA ILE A 91 33.79 -9.46 -27.99
C ILE A 91 33.19 -8.05 -28.10
N ARG A 92 32.02 -7.85 -27.48
CA ARG A 92 31.39 -6.54 -27.35
C ARG A 92 32.11 -5.75 -26.26
N LYS A 93 32.70 -4.60 -26.60
CA LYS A 93 33.22 -3.65 -25.59
C LYS A 93 32.09 -3.36 -24.61
N PRO A 94 32.29 -3.52 -23.28
CA PRO A 94 31.28 -3.11 -22.32
C PRO A 94 31.03 -1.61 -22.55
N PRO A 95 29.78 -1.19 -22.81
CA PRO A 95 29.49 0.22 -23.02
C PRO A 95 29.97 0.98 -21.78
N LYS A 96 30.72 2.06 -21.99
CA LYS A 96 31.12 2.94 -20.91
C LYS A 96 29.86 3.55 -20.33
N GLU A 97 29.54 3.25 -19.07
CA GLU A 97 28.42 3.85 -18.37
C GLU A 97 28.65 5.37 -18.30
N ASN A 98 27.87 6.12 -19.07
CA ASN A 98 27.83 7.57 -18.96
C ASN A 98 26.73 7.91 -17.94
N PHE A 99 27.11 8.58 -16.85
CA PHE A 99 26.21 9.11 -15.82
C PHE A 99 25.39 10.31 -16.32
N LEU A 100 24.79 10.17 -17.50
CA LEU A 100 23.79 11.09 -18.02
C LEU A 100 22.43 10.58 -17.58
N THR A 101 21.63 11.47 -16.99
CA THR A 101 20.22 11.23 -16.72
C THR A 101 19.52 10.81 -18.01
N ALA A 102 18.62 9.83 -17.93
CA ALA A 102 17.79 9.46 -19.06
C ALA A 102 17.00 10.68 -19.56
N MET A 103 16.76 10.75 -20.88
CA MET A 103 15.86 11.74 -21.44
C MET A 103 14.47 11.63 -20.82
N ALA A 104 13.70 12.72 -20.80
CA ALA A 104 12.32 12.67 -20.35
C ALA A 104 11.53 11.65 -21.20
N TYR A 105 10.83 10.73 -20.54
CA TYR A 105 10.05 9.67 -21.18
C TYR A 105 8.64 9.64 -20.59
N PRO A 106 7.63 9.12 -21.32
CA PRO A 106 6.30 8.92 -20.78
C PRO A 106 6.33 7.84 -19.69
N ASP A 107 5.81 8.16 -18.49
CA ASP A 107 5.55 7.19 -17.42
C ASP A 107 4.10 6.69 -17.54
N ILE A 108 3.93 5.39 -17.74
CA ILE A 108 2.62 4.76 -17.87
C ILE A 108 2.29 4.10 -16.52
N PRO A 109 1.29 4.62 -15.77
CA PRO A 109 0.94 4.11 -14.45
C PRO A 109 0.04 2.86 -14.49
N GLU A 110 -0.36 2.41 -15.68
CA GLU A 110 -1.26 1.25 -15.81
C GLU A 110 -0.58 -0.03 -15.33
N PRO A 111 -1.25 -0.86 -14.49
CA PRO A 111 -0.68 -2.09 -14.01
C PRO A 111 -0.56 -3.12 -15.14
N SER A 112 0.67 -3.47 -15.47
CA SER A 112 0.98 -4.30 -16.64
C SER A 112 0.57 -5.77 -16.52
N TYR A 113 0.18 -6.26 -15.32
CA TYR A 113 -0.40 -7.61 -15.18
C TYR A 113 -1.74 -7.72 -15.92
N LYS A 114 -2.49 -6.63 -16.10
CA LYS A 114 -3.78 -6.65 -16.82
C LYS A 114 -3.60 -7.09 -18.26
N TYR A 115 -2.52 -6.66 -18.92
CA TYR A 115 -2.20 -7.12 -20.28
C TYR A 115 -1.93 -8.62 -20.37
N LEU A 116 -1.45 -9.27 -19.29
CA LEU A 116 -1.30 -10.72 -19.25
C LEU A 116 -2.67 -11.40 -19.12
N LEU A 117 -3.53 -10.88 -18.24
CA LEU A 117 -4.89 -11.39 -18.05
C LEU A 117 -5.76 -11.29 -19.31
N ASP A 118 -5.58 -10.22 -20.09
CA ASP A 118 -6.30 -10.05 -21.37
C ASP A 118 -5.92 -11.13 -22.41
N ILE A 119 -4.75 -11.75 -22.26
CA ILE A 119 -4.32 -12.86 -23.13
C ILE A 119 -4.78 -14.20 -22.54
N ASP A 120 -4.35 -14.51 -21.30
CA ASP A 120 -4.76 -15.70 -20.56
C ASP A 120 -4.48 -15.53 -19.06
N GLU A 121 -5.43 -15.92 -18.22
CA GLU A 121 -5.30 -15.91 -16.75
C GLU A 121 -4.15 -16.80 -16.26
N GLU A 122 -3.85 -17.89 -16.97
CA GLU A 122 -2.80 -18.84 -16.62
C GLU A 122 -1.38 -18.24 -16.74
N PHE A 123 -1.21 -17.11 -17.47
CA PHE A 123 0.07 -16.40 -17.54
C PHE A 123 0.44 -15.70 -16.24
N LEU A 124 -0.55 -15.28 -15.44
CA LEU A 124 -0.30 -14.66 -14.15
C LEU A 124 -0.10 -15.71 -13.06
N LEU A 125 -1.01 -16.69 -13.00
CA LEU A 125 -0.98 -17.76 -12.01
C LEU A 125 -1.20 -19.10 -12.71
N PRO A 126 -0.16 -19.97 -12.78
CA PRO A 126 -0.30 -21.25 -13.46
C PRO A 126 -1.25 -22.17 -12.68
N ASN A 127 -1.99 -23.01 -13.41
CA ASN A 127 -2.89 -24.00 -12.83
C ASN A 127 -4.00 -23.42 -11.93
N LEU A 128 -4.48 -22.23 -12.23
CA LEU A 128 -5.56 -21.55 -11.50
C LEU A 128 -6.84 -22.41 -11.35
N ARG A 129 -7.08 -23.32 -12.30
CA ARG A 129 -8.17 -24.31 -12.29
C ARG A 129 -8.05 -25.35 -11.17
N LEU A 130 -6.84 -25.62 -10.66
CA LEU A 130 -6.62 -26.60 -9.61
C LEU A 130 -6.97 -26.07 -8.22
N ILE A 131 -7.07 -24.75 -8.06
CA ILE A 131 -7.43 -24.13 -6.78
C ILE A 131 -8.93 -24.36 -6.55
N PRO A 132 -9.34 -25.09 -5.50
CA PRO A 132 -10.75 -25.29 -5.19
C PRO A 132 -11.46 -23.94 -4.88
N PRO A 133 -12.77 -23.83 -5.11
CA PRO A 133 -13.53 -22.68 -4.64
C PRO A 133 -13.46 -22.58 -3.10
N ASN A 134 -13.57 -21.36 -2.57
CA ASN A 134 -13.51 -21.06 -1.12
C ASN A 134 -12.19 -21.51 -0.46
N THR A 135 -11.06 -21.22 -1.11
CA THR A 135 -9.70 -21.52 -0.64
C THR A 135 -8.94 -20.25 -0.31
N LEU A 136 -8.19 -20.31 0.78
CA LEU A 136 -7.22 -19.30 1.20
C LEU A 136 -5.82 -19.92 1.12
N SER A 137 -4.88 -19.22 0.51
CA SER A 137 -3.51 -19.72 0.35
C SER A 137 -2.48 -18.58 0.32
N LEU A 138 -1.22 -18.95 0.51
CA LEU A 138 -0.09 -18.03 0.48
C LEU A 138 0.85 -18.42 -0.66
N LEU A 139 1.22 -17.43 -1.47
CA LEU A 139 2.15 -17.58 -2.59
C LEU A 139 3.36 -16.68 -2.42
N ARG A 140 4.45 -17.02 -3.12
CA ARG A 140 5.62 -16.18 -3.26
C ARG A 140 5.60 -15.47 -4.59
N THR A 141 5.98 -14.20 -4.59
CA THR A 141 6.24 -13.48 -5.84
C THR A 141 7.48 -14.02 -6.55
N ASN A 142 7.40 -14.13 -7.88
CA ASN A 142 8.56 -14.42 -8.72
C ASN A 142 9.10 -13.11 -9.31
N GLN A 143 9.96 -12.43 -8.56
CA GLN A 143 10.52 -11.15 -8.98
C GLN A 143 11.34 -11.24 -10.28
N LYS A 144 11.98 -12.40 -10.54
CA LYS A 144 12.73 -12.61 -11.79
C LYS A 144 11.81 -12.55 -13.01
N PHE A 145 10.62 -13.15 -12.89
CA PHE A 145 9.61 -13.10 -13.95
C PHE A 145 9.10 -11.67 -14.16
N ILE A 146 8.77 -10.97 -13.08
CA ILE A 146 8.27 -9.59 -13.14
C ILE A 146 9.30 -8.67 -13.82
N GLU A 147 10.57 -8.74 -13.39
CA GLU A 147 11.64 -7.93 -14.00
C GLU A 147 11.88 -8.30 -15.47
N ALA A 148 11.88 -9.58 -15.83
CA ALA A 148 12.06 -10.02 -17.21
C ALA A 148 10.92 -9.52 -18.11
N TYR A 149 9.68 -9.63 -17.64
CA TYR A 149 8.49 -9.17 -18.36
C TYR A 149 8.52 -7.66 -18.57
N LEU A 150 8.75 -6.87 -17.51
CA LEU A 150 8.86 -5.42 -17.61
C LEU A 150 10.03 -4.98 -18.48
N MET A 151 11.17 -5.68 -18.44
CA MET A 151 12.31 -5.41 -19.32
C MET A 151 11.91 -5.57 -20.79
N GLY A 152 11.23 -6.67 -21.14
CA GLY A 152 10.77 -6.92 -22.51
C GLY A 152 9.76 -5.87 -22.99
N LEU A 153 8.80 -5.54 -22.13
CA LEU A 153 7.76 -4.55 -22.41
C LEU A 153 8.36 -3.16 -22.65
N ASN A 154 9.31 -2.73 -21.81
CA ASN A 154 10.04 -1.47 -22.01
C ASN A 154 10.92 -1.48 -23.27
N HIS A 155 11.54 -2.62 -23.60
CA HIS A 155 12.35 -2.75 -24.80
C HIS A 155 11.52 -2.54 -26.07
N GLU A 156 10.37 -3.21 -26.17
CA GLU A 156 9.49 -3.06 -27.33
C GLU A 156 8.86 -1.67 -27.41
N MET A 157 8.43 -1.09 -26.28
CA MET A 157 7.93 0.29 -26.25
C MET A 157 8.99 1.30 -26.69
N GLY A 158 10.24 1.13 -26.27
CA GLY A 158 11.35 1.98 -26.69
C GLY A 158 11.61 1.90 -28.20
N ARG A 159 11.47 0.71 -28.80
CA ARG A 159 11.57 0.52 -30.25
C ARG A 159 10.40 1.15 -31.00
N GLU A 160 9.18 1.01 -30.49
CA GLU A 160 7.99 1.61 -31.10
C GLU A 160 8.06 3.15 -31.06
N LEU A 161 8.48 3.73 -29.94
CA LEU A 161 8.67 5.18 -29.82
C LEU A 161 9.74 5.68 -30.78
N LEU A 162 10.85 4.95 -30.91
CA LEU A 162 11.89 5.28 -31.89
C LEU A 162 11.34 5.21 -33.33
N TRP A 163 10.54 4.18 -33.64
CA TRP A 163 9.92 4.03 -34.96
C TRP A 163 8.93 5.15 -35.28
N ARG A 164 8.23 5.68 -34.26
CA ARG A 164 7.34 6.84 -34.38
C ARG A 164 8.07 8.19 -34.36
N GLU A 165 9.40 8.19 -34.48
CA GLU A 165 10.26 9.38 -34.44
C GLU A 165 10.10 10.19 -33.13
N PHE A 166 9.66 9.55 -32.04
CA PHE A 166 9.61 10.20 -30.74
C PHE A 166 11.05 10.44 -30.25
N PRO A 167 11.37 11.63 -29.71
CA PRO A 167 12.71 11.92 -29.21
C PRO A 167 13.02 11.10 -27.96
N THR A 168 13.67 9.95 -28.15
CA THR A 168 14.04 9.01 -27.08
C THR A 168 15.51 8.63 -27.17
N ASP A 169 16.15 8.45 -26.01
CA ASP A 169 17.47 7.84 -25.89
C ASP A 169 17.39 6.31 -25.70
N MET A 170 16.18 5.74 -25.76
CA MET A 170 15.85 4.32 -25.50
C MET A 170 16.24 3.83 -24.09
N ARG A 171 16.61 4.72 -23.17
CA ARG A 171 16.95 4.39 -21.76
C ARG A 171 15.77 4.62 -20.82
N GLY A 172 14.66 5.11 -21.34
CA GLY A 172 13.44 5.34 -20.59
C GLY A 172 12.86 4.06 -20.00
N SER A 173 12.28 4.18 -18.82
CA SER A 173 11.55 3.10 -18.15
C SER A 173 10.07 3.45 -18.13
N TYR A 174 9.42 3.22 -19.26
CA TYR A 174 8.03 3.57 -19.55
C TYR A 174 7.03 2.83 -18.64
N PHE A 175 7.29 1.55 -18.39
CA PHE A 175 6.46 0.68 -17.56
C PHE A 175 7.27 0.21 -16.36
N ARG A 176 6.89 0.63 -15.16
CA ARG A 176 7.58 0.27 -13.91
C ARG A 176 6.65 -0.35 -12.87
N GLN A 177 5.41 -0.57 -13.27
CA GLN A 177 4.34 -1.05 -12.41
C GLN A 177 3.75 -2.33 -13.01
N PHE A 178 4.00 -3.42 -12.30
CA PHE A 178 3.39 -4.70 -12.57
C PHE A 178 2.03 -4.78 -11.89
N TRP A 179 1.96 -4.54 -10.58
CA TRP A 179 0.76 -4.73 -9.74
C TRP A 179 -0.13 -3.49 -9.64
N ASP A 180 -1.42 -3.69 -9.34
CA ASP A 180 -2.33 -2.57 -9.07
C ASP A 180 -2.07 -2.00 -7.67
N VAL A 181 -1.91 -0.68 -7.57
CA VAL A 181 -1.78 0.04 -6.30
C VAL A 181 -3.00 0.91 -6.02
N ALA A 182 -3.98 0.93 -6.92
CA ALA A 182 -5.21 1.67 -6.71
C ALA A 182 -5.94 1.14 -5.46
N GLY A 183 -6.39 2.05 -4.60
CA GLY A 183 -7.09 1.73 -3.36
C GLY A 183 -6.19 1.59 -2.12
N PHE A 184 -4.88 1.43 -2.27
CA PHE A 184 -3.94 1.39 -1.15
C PHE A 184 -3.22 2.73 -1.00
N VAL A 185 -3.92 3.69 -0.42
CA VAL A 185 -3.34 4.98 -0.03
C VAL A 185 -3.12 4.90 1.48
N THR A 186 -1.86 4.78 1.91
CA THR A 186 -1.55 5.01 3.32
C THR A 186 -1.88 6.47 3.66
N PRO A 187 -2.30 6.79 4.89
CA PRO A 187 -2.73 8.15 5.26
C PRO A 187 -1.69 9.25 4.96
N ASP A 188 -0.43 8.89 4.77
CA ASP A 188 0.70 9.79 4.52
C ASP A 188 1.03 10.00 3.03
N THR A 189 0.28 9.39 2.09
CA THR A 189 0.66 9.37 0.67
C THR A 189 0.42 10.74 0.02
N THR A 190 1.50 11.44 -0.33
CA THR A 190 1.50 12.61 -1.21
C THR A 190 1.80 12.20 -2.66
N PRO A 191 1.53 13.02 -3.70
CA PRO A 191 1.92 12.71 -5.07
C PRO A 191 3.42 12.40 -5.26
N LYS A 192 4.28 12.81 -4.31
CA LYS A 192 5.70 12.47 -4.29
C LYS A 192 5.97 10.99 -3.99
N ASP A 193 5.02 10.30 -3.38
CA ASP A 193 5.15 8.88 -3.00
C ASP A 193 4.76 7.92 -4.13
N ALA A 194 4.20 8.42 -5.24
CA ALA A 194 3.85 7.61 -6.41
C ALA A 194 5.06 6.84 -6.99
N GLU A 195 6.26 7.43 -6.88
CA GLU A 195 7.51 6.76 -7.26
C GLU A 195 7.84 5.58 -6.34
N ASN A 196 7.53 5.67 -5.04
CA ASN A 196 7.79 4.62 -4.06
C ASN A 196 6.84 3.41 -4.24
N LEU A 197 5.73 3.61 -4.94
CA LEU A 197 4.75 2.59 -5.25
C LEU A 197 5.05 1.83 -6.56
N LYS A 198 6.15 2.13 -7.25
CA LYS A 198 6.57 1.37 -8.44
C LYS A 198 7.24 0.06 -8.01
N ASP A 199 7.11 -0.98 -8.82
CA ASP A 199 7.64 -2.31 -8.50
C ASP A 199 9.14 -2.43 -8.81
N ILE A 200 9.64 -1.69 -9.80
CA ILE A 200 11.05 -1.71 -10.19
C ILE A 200 11.72 -0.34 -10.12
N GLU A 201 13.03 -0.38 -9.84
CA GLU A 201 13.93 0.75 -10.07
C GLU A 201 14.02 1.09 -11.56
N PRO A 202 14.36 2.35 -11.93
CA PRO A 202 14.58 2.70 -13.32
C PRO A 202 15.63 1.77 -13.98
N ILE A 203 15.29 1.17 -15.11
CA ILE A 203 16.13 0.14 -15.76
C ILE A 203 17.53 0.67 -16.10
N HIS A 204 17.65 1.95 -16.44
CA HIS A 204 18.93 2.57 -16.77
C HIS A 204 19.91 2.67 -15.59
N THR A 205 19.47 2.46 -14.35
CA THR A 205 20.33 2.42 -13.15
C THR A 205 20.75 1.00 -12.78
N TRP A 206 20.22 -0.02 -13.47
CA TRP A 206 20.55 -1.41 -13.18
C TRP A 206 22.01 -1.69 -13.59
N PRO A 207 22.83 -2.26 -12.69
CA PRO A 207 24.19 -2.64 -13.05
C PRO A 207 24.20 -3.68 -14.18
N GLY A 208 25.04 -3.52 -15.19
CA GLY A 208 25.08 -4.47 -16.33
C GLY A 208 25.45 -5.92 -15.95
N ASN A 209 25.97 -6.15 -14.74
CA ASN A 209 26.31 -7.45 -14.18
C ASN A 209 25.32 -7.95 -13.12
N SER A 210 24.25 -7.21 -12.84
CA SER A 210 23.24 -7.63 -11.86
C SER A 210 22.39 -8.76 -12.45
N ARG A 211 21.90 -9.63 -11.56
CA ARG A 211 20.95 -10.69 -11.93
C ARG A 211 19.53 -10.15 -11.80
N LEU A 212 18.64 -10.61 -12.66
CA LEU A 212 17.21 -10.36 -12.50
C LEU A 212 16.72 -10.93 -11.16
N GLY A 213 15.70 -10.30 -10.60
CA GLY A 213 15.12 -10.58 -9.29
C GLY A 213 15.72 -9.75 -8.15
N ARG A 214 16.52 -8.72 -8.43
CA ARG A 214 17.26 -7.94 -7.41
C ARG A 214 16.94 -6.44 -7.43
N HIS A 215 16.03 -6.01 -8.30
CA HIS A 215 15.72 -4.60 -8.56
C HIS A 215 14.30 -4.25 -8.12
N ASN A 216 13.78 -4.96 -7.12
CA ASN A 216 12.50 -4.63 -6.51
C ASN A 216 12.63 -3.31 -5.74
N LYS A 217 11.87 -2.30 -6.13
CA LYS A 217 11.92 -0.98 -5.48
C LYS A 217 11.18 -0.96 -4.14
N ARG A 218 10.21 -1.87 -3.94
CA ARG A 218 9.44 -1.97 -2.69
C ARG A 218 10.19 -2.69 -1.59
N ASP A 219 11.21 -3.46 -1.97
CA ASP A 219 12.03 -4.22 -1.05
C ASP A 219 12.95 -3.27 -0.27
N LYS A 220 12.71 -3.16 1.04
CA LYS A 220 13.53 -2.34 1.94
C LYS A 220 14.70 -3.12 2.56
N GLU A 221 14.65 -4.45 2.55
CA GLU A 221 15.56 -5.30 3.32
C GLU A 221 16.43 -6.23 2.45
N GLY A 222 16.27 -6.21 1.13
CA GLY A 222 17.03 -7.03 0.18
C GLY A 222 16.42 -8.41 -0.08
N ASP A 223 15.19 -8.63 0.40
CA ASP A 223 14.40 -9.82 0.15
C ASP A 223 13.57 -9.68 -1.14
N SER A 224 14.00 -10.44 -2.15
CA SER A 224 13.36 -10.43 -3.47
C SER A 224 11.96 -11.04 -3.50
N GLU A 225 11.53 -11.71 -2.42
CA GLU A 225 10.31 -12.52 -2.39
C GLU A 225 9.32 -11.92 -1.39
N GLN A 226 8.28 -11.28 -1.93
CA GLN A 226 7.12 -10.83 -1.16
C GLN A 226 6.06 -11.93 -1.09
N LEU A 227 5.37 -12.00 0.05
CA LEU A 227 4.21 -12.83 0.27
C LEU A 227 2.99 -12.25 -0.44
N VAL A 228 2.25 -13.13 -1.13
CA VAL A 228 0.97 -12.82 -1.75
C VAL A 228 -0.09 -13.70 -1.10
N PHE A 229 -1.08 -13.07 -0.48
CA PHE A 229 -2.26 -13.72 0.04
C PHE A 229 -3.29 -13.91 -1.08
N VAL A 230 -3.69 -15.16 -1.30
CA VAL A 230 -4.66 -15.55 -2.33
C VAL A 230 -5.98 -15.89 -1.68
N ILE A 231 -7.03 -15.24 -2.15
CA ILE A 231 -8.40 -15.51 -1.75
C ILE A 231 -9.17 -15.91 -3.00
N LYS A 232 -9.68 -17.14 -3.02
CA LYS A 232 -10.65 -17.59 -4.02
C LYS A 232 -11.93 -17.96 -3.30
N GLY A 233 -13.02 -17.24 -3.52
CA GLY A 233 -14.29 -17.62 -2.92
C GLY A 233 -15.44 -16.64 -3.12
N ASP A 234 -16.65 -17.13 -2.83
CA ASP A 234 -17.89 -16.36 -2.98
C ASP A 234 -17.97 -15.18 -2.00
N LEU A 235 -17.18 -15.20 -0.92
CA LEU A 235 -17.15 -14.14 0.08
C LEU A 235 -16.84 -12.78 -0.56
N LEU A 236 -15.80 -12.70 -1.39
CA LEU A 236 -15.41 -11.43 -2.03
C LEU A 236 -16.37 -11.00 -3.13
N ARG A 237 -17.14 -11.94 -3.69
CA ARG A 237 -18.19 -11.65 -4.65
C ARG A 237 -19.39 -10.97 -3.96
N ASN A 238 -19.76 -11.44 -2.77
CA ASN A 238 -20.87 -10.88 -2.00
C ASN A 238 -20.47 -9.63 -1.22
N PHE A 239 -19.22 -9.57 -0.74
CA PHE A 239 -18.69 -8.51 0.09
C PHE A 239 -17.39 -7.94 -0.53
N PRO A 240 -17.48 -7.12 -1.58
CA PRO A 240 -16.29 -6.55 -2.24
C PRO A 240 -15.53 -5.54 -1.36
N ASN A 241 -16.21 -4.93 -0.38
CA ASN A 241 -15.64 -3.90 0.49
C ASN A 241 -14.85 -4.46 1.69
N THR A 242 -14.66 -5.79 1.82
CA THR A 242 -13.96 -6.39 2.97
C THR A 242 -12.55 -5.81 3.15
N VAL A 243 -12.21 -5.48 4.39
CA VAL A 243 -10.90 -5.00 4.80
C VAL A 243 -10.02 -6.21 5.11
N ILE A 244 -8.89 -6.31 4.42
CA ILE A 244 -7.95 -7.43 4.59
C ILE A 244 -6.60 -6.86 5.01
N TYR A 245 -6.05 -7.37 6.11
CA TYR A 245 -4.75 -6.95 6.64
C TYR A 245 -4.08 -8.10 7.38
N ALA A 246 -2.76 -7.97 7.59
CA ALA A 246 -2.01 -8.90 8.42
C ALA A 246 -1.79 -8.29 9.80
N GLN A 247 -2.00 -9.08 10.86
CA GLN A 247 -1.75 -8.70 12.24
C GLN A 247 -0.81 -9.70 12.91
N LYS A 248 0.17 -9.19 13.64
CA LYS A 248 1.13 -10.03 14.33
C LYS A 248 0.45 -10.89 15.40
N ALA A 249 0.82 -12.16 15.44
CA ALA A 249 0.36 -13.08 16.48
C ALA A 249 1.07 -12.79 17.81
N LEU A 250 0.32 -12.91 18.90
CA LEU A 250 0.84 -12.90 20.26
C LEU A 250 0.66 -14.28 20.88
N LYS A 251 1.60 -14.66 21.74
CA LYS A 251 1.48 -15.88 22.52
C LYS A 251 0.72 -15.59 23.82
N ASP A 252 -0.43 -16.22 23.99
CA ASP A 252 -1.19 -16.23 25.22
C ASP A 252 -1.26 -17.68 25.73
N GLY A 253 -0.34 -18.02 26.66
CA GLY A 253 -0.17 -19.41 27.11
C GLY A 253 0.30 -20.34 25.98
N SER A 254 -0.53 -21.32 25.63
CA SER A 254 -0.29 -22.27 24.53
C SER A 254 -0.90 -21.84 23.20
N GLU A 255 -1.76 -20.84 23.19
CA GLU A 255 -2.50 -20.39 22.01
C GLU A 255 -1.89 -19.13 21.40
N ARG A 256 -2.06 -18.97 20.09
CA ARG A 256 -1.74 -17.74 19.36
C ARG A 256 -3.01 -16.91 19.25
N LYS A 257 -2.95 -15.65 19.66
CA LYS A 257 -4.08 -14.72 19.60
C LYS A 257 -3.67 -13.39 19.00
N ILE A 258 -4.64 -12.69 18.41
CA ILE A 258 -4.48 -11.31 17.99
C ILE A 258 -4.77 -10.35 19.14
N ARG A 259 -4.14 -9.17 19.11
CA ARG A 259 -4.39 -8.10 20.08
C ARG A 259 -5.60 -7.29 19.64
N VAL A 260 -6.67 -7.28 20.41
CA VAL A 260 -7.87 -6.49 20.08
C VAL A 260 -7.68 -5.01 20.46
N GLU A 261 -7.06 -4.75 21.62
CA GLU A 261 -6.81 -3.39 22.11
C GLU A 261 -5.35 -2.98 21.89
N MET A 262 -5.13 -2.01 21.00
CA MET A 262 -3.80 -1.57 20.59
C MET A 262 -3.63 -0.06 20.80
N THR A 263 -2.44 0.32 21.25
CA THR A 263 -2.01 1.73 21.17
C THR A 263 -1.65 2.10 19.73
N GLU A 264 -1.67 3.38 19.37
CA GLU A 264 -1.34 3.84 18.00
C GLU A 264 0.06 3.38 17.54
N ALA A 265 1.04 3.40 18.45
CA ALA A 265 2.40 2.94 18.16
C ALA A 265 2.46 1.42 17.91
N GLN A 266 1.69 0.63 18.64
CA GLN A 266 1.57 -0.80 18.41
C GLN A 266 0.85 -1.09 17.10
N PHE A 267 -0.22 -0.36 16.80
CA PHE A 267 -0.98 -0.50 15.55
C PHE A 267 -0.07 -0.33 14.33
N LYS A 268 0.73 0.74 14.28
CA LYS A 268 1.67 0.98 13.16
C LYS A 268 2.74 -0.11 13.00
N LYS A 269 3.05 -0.86 14.06
CA LYS A 269 4.12 -1.86 14.07
C LYS A 269 3.60 -3.29 13.83
N GLU A 270 2.51 -3.64 14.50
CA GLU A 270 1.93 -4.99 14.56
C GLU A 270 0.84 -5.20 13.50
N VAL A 271 0.39 -4.16 12.80
CA VAL A 271 -0.57 -4.26 11.68
C VAL A 271 0.11 -3.88 10.38
N ARG A 272 -0.08 -4.72 9.35
CA ARG A 272 0.44 -4.50 8.00
C ARG A 272 -0.70 -4.56 7.00
N PHE A 273 -0.85 -3.49 6.23
CA PHE A 273 -1.78 -3.42 5.12
C PHE A 273 -1.14 -3.96 3.84
N PRO A 274 -1.94 -4.49 2.90
CA PRO A 274 -1.45 -4.86 1.59
C PRO A 274 -0.85 -3.66 0.85
N LEU A 275 0.23 -3.90 0.11
CA LEU A 275 0.95 -2.90 -0.68
C LEU A 275 0.42 -2.74 -2.10
N TYR A 276 -0.18 -3.82 -2.62
CA TYR A 276 -0.71 -3.92 -3.96
C TYR A 276 -1.73 -5.06 -4.03
N GLN A 277 -2.53 -5.04 -5.10
CA GLN A 277 -3.47 -6.10 -5.42
C GLN A 277 -3.40 -6.51 -6.89
N ALA A 278 -3.86 -7.72 -7.14
CA ALA A 278 -4.32 -8.13 -8.46
C ALA A 278 -5.66 -8.85 -8.32
N GLU A 279 -6.53 -8.60 -9.29
CA GLU A 279 -7.85 -9.22 -9.34
C GLU A 279 -7.97 -10.01 -10.64
N ILE A 280 -8.30 -11.29 -10.51
CA ILE A 280 -8.67 -12.17 -11.62
C ILE A 280 -10.17 -12.39 -11.48
N LYS A 281 -10.95 -11.64 -12.26
CA LYS A 281 -12.41 -11.68 -12.17
C LYS A 281 -12.92 -13.07 -12.59
N PRO A 282 -13.96 -13.61 -11.92
CA PRO A 282 -14.81 -12.96 -10.92
C PRO A 282 -14.42 -13.19 -9.44
N GLU A 283 -13.53 -14.12 -9.12
CA GLU A 283 -13.48 -14.73 -7.79
C GLU A 283 -12.12 -14.72 -7.08
N ILE A 284 -11.04 -14.33 -7.76
CA ILE A 284 -9.69 -14.42 -7.20
C ILE A 284 -9.12 -13.04 -6.94
N LYS A 285 -8.74 -12.82 -5.68
CA LYS A 285 -8.03 -11.63 -5.23
C LYS A 285 -6.67 -12.02 -4.68
N LEU A 286 -5.65 -11.32 -5.16
CA LEU A 286 -4.26 -11.45 -4.76
C LEU A 286 -3.86 -10.17 -4.02
N LEU A 287 -3.33 -10.30 -2.81
CA LEU A 287 -2.92 -9.18 -1.98
C LEU A 287 -1.46 -9.34 -1.55
N GLY A 288 -0.61 -8.41 -1.94
CA GLY A 288 0.82 -8.43 -1.61
C GLY A 288 1.12 -7.77 -0.28
N PHE A 289 1.93 -8.43 0.56
CA PHE A 289 2.37 -7.91 1.86
C PHE A 289 3.89 -7.77 1.91
N ASP A 290 4.35 -6.81 2.73
CA ASP A 290 5.77 -6.62 3.07
C ASP A 290 6.21 -7.63 4.13
N LEU A 291 6.09 -8.92 3.79
CA LEU A 291 6.41 -10.07 4.64
C LEU A 291 6.93 -11.20 3.75
N THR A 292 7.80 -12.05 4.30
CA THR A 292 8.15 -13.34 3.69
C THR A 292 7.26 -14.47 4.23
N ILE A 293 7.20 -15.61 3.54
CA ILE A 293 6.40 -16.77 4.00
C ILE A 293 6.96 -17.30 5.33
N GLU A 294 8.27 -17.31 5.46
CA GLU A 294 9.00 -17.78 6.63
C GLU A 294 8.76 -16.91 7.86
N GLU A 295 8.61 -15.59 7.66
CA GLU A 295 8.19 -14.67 8.72
C GLU A 295 6.73 -14.86 9.11
N ALA A 296 5.85 -15.02 8.12
CA ALA A 296 4.42 -15.23 8.34
C ALA A 296 4.15 -16.54 9.08
N SER A 297 4.84 -17.63 8.72
CA SER A 297 4.70 -18.97 9.30
C SER A 297 5.31 -19.14 10.70
N ALA A 298 6.04 -18.12 11.19
CA ALA A 298 6.83 -18.13 12.43
C ALA A 298 8.13 -18.95 12.38
N GLU A 299 8.65 -19.29 11.21
CA GLU A 299 9.96 -19.95 11.07
C GLU A 299 11.12 -18.99 11.38
N VAL A 300 11.01 -17.77 10.85
CA VAL A 300 11.99 -16.68 11.00
C VAL A 300 11.39 -15.55 11.83
N HIS A 301 12.24 -14.79 12.52
CA HIS A 301 11.80 -13.60 13.24
C HIS A 301 11.52 -12.48 12.25
N THR A 302 10.35 -11.84 12.36
CA THR A 302 10.10 -10.62 11.60
C THR A 302 11.00 -9.48 12.12
N PRO A 303 11.68 -8.75 11.22
CA PRO A 303 12.48 -7.58 11.56
C PRO A 303 11.74 -6.60 12.49
N GLY A 304 12.45 -6.13 13.51
CA GLY A 304 11.86 -5.25 14.54
C GLY A 304 11.11 -5.98 15.66
N PHE A 305 11.08 -7.31 15.65
CA PHE A 305 10.50 -8.13 16.72
C PHE A 305 11.44 -9.23 17.19
N THR A 306 11.32 -9.59 18.47
CA THR A 306 12.14 -10.63 19.12
C THR A 306 11.46 -11.99 19.19
N ASP A 307 10.16 -12.05 18.89
CA ASP A 307 9.32 -13.23 19.04
C ASP A 307 9.04 -13.91 17.69
N LYS A 308 8.94 -15.26 17.71
CA LYS A 308 8.53 -16.10 16.56
C LYS A 308 7.10 -16.57 16.74
N GLN A 309 6.14 -15.67 16.60
CA GLN A 309 4.72 -16.03 16.68
C GLN A 309 4.01 -16.06 15.34
N GLY A 310 4.61 -15.52 14.29
CA GLY A 310 4.01 -15.47 12.96
C GLY A 310 2.95 -14.37 12.83
N TRP A 311 2.17 -14.46 11.76
CA TRP A 311 1.17 -13.47 11.39
C TRP A 311 -0.18 -14.12 11.11
N PHE A 312 -1.24 -13.44 11.53
CA PHE A 312 -2.62 -13.74 11.16
C PHE A 312 -3.01 -12.86 9.98
N PHE A 313 -3.69 -13.46 9.00
CA PHE A 313 -4.40 -12.74 7.96
C PHE A 313 -5.83 -12.55 8.41
N VAL A 314 -6.22 -11.29 8.57
CA VAL A 314 -7.51 -10.88 9.09
C VAL A 314 -8.38 -10.42 7.93
N ILE A 315 -9.55 -11.02 7.82
CA ILE A 315 -10.62 -10.61 6.91
C ILE A 315 -11.71 -10.00 7.79
N ALA A 316 -11.93 -8.70 7.63
CA ALA A 316 -12.86 -7.93 8.44
C ALA A 316 -13.89 -7.20 7.57
N GLU A 317 -15.09 -7.09 8.09
CA GLU A 317 -16.11 -6.20 7.54
C GLU A 317 -15.75 -4.73 7.80
N VAL A 318 -16.18 -3.83 6.92
CA VAL A 318 -15.95 -2.39 7.10
C VAL A 318 -16.81 -1.90 8.27
N PRO A 319 -16.22 -1.31 9.32
CA PRO A 319 -17.00 -0.83 10.47
C PRO A 319 -17.94 0.34 10.15
N GLY A 320 -17.78 0.96 8.97
CA GLY A 320 -18.60 2.08 8.48
C GLY A 320 -19.96 1.67 7.89
N GLU A 321 -20.23 0.36 7.73
CA GLU A 321 -21.50 -0.16 7.22
C GLU A 321 -22.25 -0.89 8.36
N PRO A 322 -22.92 -0.16 9.28
CA PRO A 322 -23.60 -0.79 10.41
C PRO A 322 -24.83 -1.57 9.94
N HIS A 323 -24.86 -2.86 10.26
CA HIS A 323 -26.00 -3.73 10.03
C HIS A 323 -26.86 -3.86 11.29
N PHE A 324 -28.17 -3.88 11.11
CA PHE A 324 -29.13 -4.16 12.17
C PHE A 324 -29.93 -5.39 11.81
N GLY A 325 -29.99 -6.36 12.72
CA GLY A 325 -30.64 -7.62 12.47
C GLY A 325 -30.43 -8.64 13.57
N MET A 326 -30.97 -9.82 13.33
CA MET A 326 -30.88 -10.99 14.20
C MET A 326 -30.62 -12.20 13.31
N ASP A 327 -29.98 -13.23 13.85
CA ASP A 327 -29.67 -14.43 13.09
C ASP A 327 -30.93 -15.21 12.73
N VAL A 328 -30.92 -15.93 11.60
CA VAL A 328 -32.06 -16.74 11.18
C VAL A 328 -32.23 -17.97 12.08
N SER A 329 -31.12 -18.53 12.55
CA SER A 329 -31.08 -19.72 13.40
C SER A 329 -30.30 -19.46 14.68
N TYR A 330 -30.75 -20.06 15.78
CA TYR A 330 -30.07 -19.95 17.07
C TYR A 330 -28.87 -20.92 17.13
N ASN A 331 -27.64 -20.40 17.04
CA ASN A 331 -26.42 -21.19 17.18
C ASN A 331 -25.35 -20.44 18.01
N PRO A 332 -25.50 -20.39 19.35
CA PRO A 332 -24.62 -19.60 20.21
C PRO A 332 -23.20 -20.16 20.22
N ASN A 333 -22.20 -19.29 20.11
CA ASN A 333 -20.79 -19.68 20.15
C ASN A 333 -20.37 -20.21 21.54
N GLN A 334 -21.02 -19.73 22.60
CA GLN A 334 -20.80 -20.16 23.98
C GLN A 334 -22.15 -20.44 24.65
N PRO A 335 -22.58 -21.70 24.79
CA PRO A 335 -23.91 -22.01 25.32
C PRO A 335 -24.11 -21.66 26.81
N ALA A 336 -23.04 -21.28 27.52
CA ALA A 336 -23.07 -20.93 28.94
C ALA A 336 -23.19 -19.40 29.21
N THR A 337 -22.96 -18.56 28.19
CA THR A 337 -22.90 -17.10 28.32
C THR A 337 -23.73 -16.46 27.22
N PHE A 338 -24.92 -15.97 27.57
CA PHE A 338 -25.82 -15.34 26.60
C PHE A 338 -25.47 -13.87 26.40
N SER A 339 -25.26 -13.47 25.16
CA SER A 339 -25.12 -12.07 24.75
C SER A 339 -26.28 -11.67 23.82
N TRP A 340 -26.54 -10.37 23.69
CA TRP A 340 -27.47 -9.87 22.66
C TRP A 340 -27.06 -10.25 21.24
N ASN A 341 -25.78 -10.55 21.02
CA ASN A 341 -25.29 -11.08 19.74
C ASN A 341 -25.82 -12.48 19.41
N ASP A 342 -26.26 -13.26 20.40
CA ASP A 342 -26.81 -14.61 20.17
C ASP A 342 -28.33 -14.55 19.86
N LEU A 343 -28.89 -13.35 19.71
CA LEU A 343 -30.31 -13.14 19.43
C LEU A 343 -30.64 -13.57 18.00
N SER A 344 -31.61 -14.47 17.86
CA SER A 344 -32.08 -14.99 16.58
C SER A 344 -33.59 -14.87 16.43
N TRP A 345 -34.09 -15.00 15.20
CA TRP A 345 -35.52 -15.04 14.90
C TRP A 345 -36.22 -16.25 15.55
N GLN A 346 -35.50 -17.34 15.84
CA GLN A 346 -36.05 -18.51 16.53
C GLN A 346 -36.32 -18.29 18.02
N ASN A 347 -35.87 -17.17 18.59
CA ASN A 347 -36.20 -16.77 19.96
C ASN A 347 -37.59 -16.12 20.08
N PHE A 348 -38.28 -15.99 18.95
CA PHE A 348 -39.64 -15.47 18.86
C PHE A 348 -40.57 -16.54 18.28
N ASP A 349 -41.87 -16.33 18.44
CA ASP A 349 -42.90 -17.18 17.84
C ASP A 349 -42.79 -17.16 16.30
N GLU A 350 -42.93 -18.32 15.66
CA GLU A 350 -42.78 -18.53 14.21
C GLU A 350 -43.74 -17.66 13.37
N HIS A 351 -44.81 -17.15 13.99
CA HIS A 351 -45.83 -16.33 13.33
C HIS A 351 -45.56 -14.82 13.39
N MET A 352 -44.45 -14.38 14.01
CA MET A 352 -44.16 -12.96 14.18
C MET A 352 -43.60 -12.34 12.89
N LYS A 353 -44.31 -11.34 12.33
CA LYS A 353 -43.88 -10.62 11.10
C LYS A 353 -42.94 -9.44 11.36
N PHE A 354 -42.98 -8.86 12.56
CA PHE A 354 -42.21 -7.69 12.94
C PHE A 354 -41.91 -7.73 14.43
N VAL A 355 -40.73 -7.25 14.83
CA VAL A 355 -40.31 -7.17 16.24
C VAL A 355 -41.16 -6.14 16.97
N ARG A 356 -41.63 -6.49 18.17
CA ARG A 356 -42.37 -5.57 19.04
C ARG A 356 -41.69 -5.44 20.40
N SER A 357 -41.74 -4.24 20.98
CA SER A 357 -41.13 -3.94 22.27
C SER A 357 -41.79 -4.65 23.45
N ASP A 358 -43.05 -5.06 23.32
CA ASP A 358 -43.83 -5.75 24.35
C ASP A 358 -43.59 -7.26 24.38
N VAL A 359 -43.01 -7.82 23.32
CA VAL A 359 -42.68 -9.25 23.22
C VAL A 359 -41.22 -9.43 23.59
N ILE A 360 -40.96 -9.97 24.78
CA ILE A 360 -39.60 -10.24 25.25
C ILE A 360 -39.10 -11.51 24.57
N PRO A 361 -37.91 -11.51 23.92
CA PRO A 361 -37.32 -12.71 23.35
C PRO A 361 -37.10 -13.77 24.44
N GLY A 362 -37.58 -14.98 24.20
CA GLY A 362 -37.51 -16.06 25.17
C GLY A 362 -37.93 -17.41 24.60
N ASN A 363 -37.17 -18.45 24.97
CA ASN A 363 -37.26 -19.86 24.52
C ASN A 363 -37.10 -20.04 23.01
N ALA A 364 -35.91 -20.49 22.59
CA ALA A 364 -35.73 -20.97 21.23
C ALA A 364 -36.61 -22.20 21.02
N THR A 365 -37.34 -22.25 19.91
CA THR A 365 -38.19 -23.39 19.51
C THR A 365 -37.42 -24.72 19.42
N SER A 366 -36.07 -24.67 19.42
CA SER A 366 -35.15 -25.81 19.35
C SER A 366 -34.69 -26.39 20.70
N GLY A 367 -35.25 -25.96 21.84
CA GLY A 367 -34.92 -26.51 23.16
C GLY A 367 -33.77 -25.82 23.90
N ALA A 368 -33.25 -24.72 23.37
CA ALA A 368 -32.31 -23.85 24.06
C ALA A 368 -33.02 -22.66 24.74
N VAL A 369 -32.77 -22.44 26.03
CA VAL A 369 -33.29 -21.29 26.76
C VAL A 369 -32.36 -20.10 26.49
N PHE A 370 -32.83 -19.11 25.74
CA PHE A 370 -32.17 -17.81 25.66
C PHE A 370 -32.65 -16.94 26.82
N ILE A 371 -31.70 -16.47 27.62
CA ILE A 371 -31.97 -15.54 28.72
C ILE A 371 -31.46 -14.18 28.29
N PRO A 372 -32.33 -13.18 28.06
CA PRO A 372 -31.88 -11.86 27.64
C PRO A 372 -30.96 -11.26 28.70
N PRO A 373 -29.75 -10.78 28.33
CA PRO A 373 -28.85 -10.10 29.25
C PRO A 373 -29.44 -8.71 29.58
N ASN A 374 -30.33 -8.70 30.55
CA ASN A 374 -31.16 -7.54 30.91
C ASN A 374 -30.40 -6.61 31.88
N ASP A 375 -29.21 -6.15 31.47
CA ASP A 375 -28.39 -5.17 32.19
C ASP A 375 -28.48 -3.80 31.49
N SER A 376 -28.56 -2.74 32.28
CA SER A 376 -28.38 -1.35 31.87
C SER A 376 -27.17 -1.09 30.96
N LYS A 377 -26.10 -1.88 31.07
CA LYS A 377 -24.90 -1.78 30.22
C LYS A 377 -25.03 -2.47 28.88
N ALA A 378 -25.85 -3.52 28.78
CA ALA A 378 -26.03 -4.33 27.58
C ALA A 378 -27.24 -3.88 26.74
N GLY A 379 -28.16 -3.11 27.33
CA GLY A 379 -29.41 -2.67 26.72
C GLY A 379 -30.59 -3.45 27.29
N ILE A 380 -31.69 -2.74 27.54
CA ILE A 380 -32.94 -3.32 28.08
C ILE A 380 -33.95 -3.39 26.94
N TRP A 381 -34.48 -4.58 26.69
CA TRP A 381 -35.46 -4.79 25.63
C TRP A 381 -36.70 -3.90 25.81
N GLY A 382 -37.13 -3.23 24.75
CA GLY A 382 -38.37 -2.45 24.73
C GLY A 382 -38.38 -1.16 25.55
N LYS A 383 -37.27 -0.78 26.21
CA LYS A 383 -37.20 0.43 27.04
C LYS A 383 -37.05 1.72 26.23
N SER A 384 -36.19 1.70 25.22
CA SER A 384 -35.83 2.87 24.41
C SER A 384 -35.50 2.45 22.98
N SER A 385 -35.70 3.33 22.00
CA SER A 385 -35.23 3.12 20.63
C SER A 385 -33.70 2.96 20.55
N ALA A 386 -32.96 3.63 21.45
CA ALA A 386 -31.51 3.48 21.54
C ALA A 386 -31.10 2.09 22.04
N ASP A 387 -31.80 1.58 23.06
CA ASP A 387 -31.55 0.23 23.61
C ASP A 387 -31.89 -0.84 22.55
N MET A 388 -32.99 -0.68 21.82
CA MET A 388 -33.35 -1.57 20.71
C MET A 388 -32.32 -1.54 19.59
N ALA A 389 -31.81 -0.36 19.23
CA ALA A 389 -30.77 -0.24 18.21
C ALA A 389 -29.46 -0.92 18.66
N SER A 390 -29.04 -0.75 19.92
CA SER A 390 -27.83 -1.41 20.41
C SER A 390 -27.96 -2.94 20.50
N ILE A 391 -29.17 -3.44 20.77
CA ILE A 391 -29.45 -4.88 20.81
C ILE A 391 -29.43 -5.49 19.41
N LEU A 392 -30.05 -4.81 18.44
CA LEU A 392 -30.12 -5.29 17.05
C LEU A 392 -28.84 -4.99 16.26
N PHE A 393 -27.89 -4.26 16.82
CA PHE A 393 -26.64 -3.92 16.15
C PHE A 393 -25.79 -5.17 15.95
N GLN A 394 -25.58 -5.55 14.69
CA GLN A 394 -24.71 -6.66 14.34
C GLN A 394 -23.26 -6.19 14.40
N ARG A 395 -22.46 -6.86 15.24
CA ARG A 395 -21.05 -6.53 15.35
C ARG A 395 -20.34 -6.95 14.06
N PRO A 396 -19.47 -6.09 13.50
CA PRO A 396 -18.68 -6.43 12.32
C PRO A 396 -17.94 -7.75 12.51
N VAL A 397 -18.02 -8.61 11.51
CA VAL A 397 -17.35 -9.91 11.56
C VAL A 397 -15.86 -9.71 11.28
N MET A 398 -15.03 -10.39 12.08
CA MET A 398 -13.59 -10.44 11.90
C MET A 398 -13.13 -11.88 12.02
N VAL A 399 -12.53 -12.41 10.96
CA VAL A 399 -11.96 -13.76 10.91
C VAL A 399 -10.46 -13.63 10.78
N ALA A 400 -9.73 -14.25 11.70
CA ALA A 400 -8.26 -14.25 11.70
C ALA A 400 -7.76 -15.67 11.47
N ILE A 401 -6.93 -15.85 10.44
CA ILE A 401 -6.39 -17.16 10.05
C ILE A 401 -4.88 -17.11 10.11
N HIS A 402 -4.26 -18.06 10.81
CA HIS A 402 -2.81 -18.06 10.97
C HIS A 402 -2.14 -18.54 9.67
N ALA A 403 -0.98 -17.96 9.31
CA ALA A 403 -0.25 -18.35 8.10
C ALA A 403 0.02 -19.85 7.99
N THR A 404 0.41 -20.50 9.09
CA THR A 404 0.66 -21.95 9.16
C THR A 404 -0.54 -22.79 8.70
N GLU A 405 -1.77 -22.39 9.00
CA GLU A 405 -2.98 -23.14 8.62
C GLU A 405 -3.18 -23.17 7.10
N MET A 406 -2.58 -22.23 6.37
CA MET A 406 -2.68 -22.11 4.92
C MET A 406 -1.52 -22.76 4.17
N LEU A 407 -0.47 -23.18 4.88
CA LEU A 407 0.75 -23.77 4.31
C LEU A 407 0.80 -25.30 4.45
N ASP A 408 0.11 -25.86 5.43
CA ASP A 408 0.21 -27.28 5.82
C ASP A 408 -0.80 -28.22 5.12
N VAL A 409 -1.47 -27.79 4.04
CA VAL A 409 -2.39 -28.69 3.33
C VAL A 409 -1.62 -29.58 2.38
N ASP A 410 -1.44 -30.85 2.75
CA ASP A 410 -1.08 -31.90 1.80
C ASP A 410 -2.09 -31.90 0.64
N ILE A 411 -1.63 -31.53 -0.56
CA ILE A 411 -2.44 -31.64 -1.78
C ILE A 411 -2.80 -33.12 -1.91
N PRO A 412 -4.10 -33.52 -1.88
CA PRO A 412 -4.46 -34.90 -2.13
C PRO A 412 -4.05 -35.24 -3.56
N THR A 413 -2.90 -35.91 -3.71
CA THR A 413 -2.47 -36.46 -4.97
C THR A 413 -3.54 -37.47 -5.37
N ARG A 414 -4.38 -37.13 -6.37
CA ARG A 414 -5.18 -38.15 -7.05
C ARG A 414 -4.19 -39.17 -7.59
N GLY A 415 -4.24 -40.37 -7.02
CA GLY A 415 -3.24 -41.40 -7.21
C GLY A 415 -2.92 -41.65 -8.68
N PHE A 416 -1.72 -41.24 -9.08
CA PHE A 416 -0.97 -41.91 -10.12
C PHE A 416 0.29 -42.47 -9.46
N ALA A 417 0.45 -43.77 -9.62
CA ALA A 417 1.38 -44.58 -8.85
C ALA A 417 2.85 -44.19 -9.05
N THR A 418 3.58 -44.26 -7.93
CA THR A 418 5.03 -44.46 -7.73
C THR A 418 6.03 -43.31 -7.87
N PRO A 419 7.10 -43.33 -7.03
CA PRO A 419 7.72 -42.13 -6.51
C PRO A 419 9.10 -41.85 -7.12
N LEU A 420 9.49 -40.58 -7.19
CA LEU A 420 10.89 -40.18 -7.24
C LEU A 420 11.27 -39.59 -5.88
N THR A 421 12.11 -40.33 -5.18
CA THR A 421 12.72 -39.98 -3.90
C THR A 421 13.63 -38.77 -4.03
N MET A 422 13.39 -37.72 -3.24
CA MET A 422 14.44 -36.84 -2.71
C MET A 422 14.12 -36.40 -1.26
N THR A 423 14.72 -37.13 -0.33
CA THR A 423 15.54 -36.64 0.79
C THR A 423 15.01 -35.50 1.67
N THR A 424 14.27 -35.91 2.71
CA THR A 424 14.35 -35.51 4.13
C THR A 424 14.48 -34.03 4.50
N LEU A 425 13.36 -33.45 4.97
CA LEU A 425 13.35 -32.52 6.11
C LEU A 425 12.79 -33.25 7.33
N ARG A 426 13.52 -33.15 8.46
CA ARG A 426 13.25 -33.86 9.70
C ARG A 426 11.90 -33.43 10.29
N SER A 427 10.98 -34.39 10.40
CA SER A 427 9.72 -34.27 11.13
C SER A 427 9.99 -34.10 12.64
N PHE A 428 9.53 -33.00 13.22
CA PHE A 428 9.30 -32.92 14.66
C PHE A 428 7.99 -33.66 14.98
N VAL A 429 8.11 -34.80 15.65
CA VAL A 429 7.00 -35.60 16.16
C VAL A 429 6.32 -34.84 17.30
N ARG A 430 5.04 -34.50 17.15
CA ARG A 430 4.14 -34.26 18.28
C ARG A 430 3.23 -35.48 18.44
N SER A 431 3.43 -36.17 19.55
CA SER A 431 2.60 -37.28 20.00
C SER A 431 1.17 -36.80 20.29
N ASN A 432 0.21 -37.46 19.66
CA ASN A 432 -1.20 -37.45 20.07
C ASN A 432 -1.33 -37.89 21.52
N VAL A 433 -2.11 -37.13 22.31
CA VAL A 433 -2.81 -37.65 23.49
C VAL A 433 -4.25 -37.19 23.37
N ASN A 434 -5.14 -38.17 23.19
CA ASN A 434 -6.58 -38.05 23.36
C ASN A 434 -6.91 -37.74 24.83
N VAL A 435 -7.84 -36.82 25.08
CA VAL A 435 -9.18 -37.00 25.70
C VAL A 435 -9.92 -35.67 25.59
#